data_AF-A0A7S6MTN3-F1
#
_entry.id   AF-A0A7S6MTN3-F1
#
_cell.length_a   1.000
_cell.length_b   1.000
_cell.length_c   1.000
_cell.angle_alpha   90.00
_cell.angle_beta   90.00
_cell.angle_gamma   90.00
#
_symmetry.space_group_name_H-M   'P 1'
#
loop_
_entity.id
_entity.type
_entity.pdbx_description
1 polymer ?
#
loop_
_entity_poly.entity_id
_entity_poly.type
_entity_poly.pdbx_seq_one_letter_code
_entity_poly.pdbx_strand_id
1 'polypeptide(L)'
;MEAQLARLSTYFEFDKDIRRIMDTTNIIEGFHRQLRSVTKSKGAFPSDEALMKLLFLAQEHSTSKWNRPVHNLNRTVALIPA
;
A
#
# COMPACT_ATOMS: atom_id res chain seq x y z
N MET A 1 10.74 -23.31 -2.54
CA MET A 1 10.22 -22.90 -3.86
C MET A 1 8.71 -23.10 -3.92
N GLU A 2 8.20 -24.28 -3.58
CA GLU A 2 6.75 -24.61 -3.56
C GLU A 2 5.85 -23.68 -2.72
N ALA A 3 6.34 -23.19 -1.57
CA ALA A 3 5.53 -22.37 -0.65
C ALA A 3 5.12 -20.99 -1.19
N GLN A 4 5.85 -20.44 -2.17
CA GLN A 4 5.49 -19.17 -2.80
C GLN A 4 4.42 -19.35 -3.87
N LEU A 5 4.37 -20.52 -4.52
CA LEU A 5 3.41 -20.82 -5.59
C LEU A 5 1.97 -20.91 -5.04
N ALA A 6 1.79 -21.56 -3.89
CA ALA A 6 0.50 -21.66 -3.20
C ALA A 6 -0.05 -20.30 -2.73
N ARG A 7 0.83 -19.30 -2.52
CA ARG A 7 0.40 -17.93 -2.17
C ARG A 7 0.02 -17.10 -3.40
N LEU A 8 0.47 -17.51 -4.57
CA LEU A 8 0.15 -16.86 -5.84
C LEU A 8 -1.09 -17.47 -6.51
N SER A 9 -1.47 -18.72 -6.18
CA SER A 9 -2.67 -19.34 -6.75
C SER A 9 -3.95 -18.59 -6.39
N THR A 10 -4.05 -18.08 -5.17
CA THR A 10 -5.21 -17.29 -4.69
C THR A 10 -5.37 -15.96 -5.44
N TYR A 11 -4.29 -15.39 -5.95
CA TYR A 11 -4.36 -14.16 -6.74
C TYR A 11 -5.16 -14.37 -8.05
N PHE A 12 -5.11 -15.57 -8.64
CA PHE A 12 -5.83 -15.87 -9.88
C PHE A 12 -7.32 -16.15 -9.68
N GLU A 13 -7.78 -16.36 -8.43
CA GLU A 13 -9.19 -16.55 -8.08
C GLU A 13 -9.99 -15.23 -8.17
N PHE A 14 -9.31 -14.08 -8.09
CA PHE A 14 -9.96 -12.77 -8.17
C PHE A 14 -10.24 -12.34 -9.62
N ASP A 15 -11.32 -11.60 -9.84
CA ASP A 15 -11.64 -11.03 -11.16
C ASP A 15 -10.57 -10.02 -11.66
N LYS A 16 -10.53 -9.79 -12.97
CA LYS A 16 -9.58 -8.87 -13.63
C LYS A 16 -9.56 -7.48 -12.99
N ASP A 17 -10.71 -6.97 -12.54
CA ASP A 17 -10.78 -5.65 -11.93
C ASP A 17 -10.10 -5.60 -10.54
N ILE A 18 -10.21 -6.67 -9.75
CA ILE A 18 -9.50 -6.81 -8.46
C ILE A 18 -8.01 -6.99 -8.69
N ARG A 19 -7.65 -7.88 -9.61
CA ARG A 19 -6.25 -8.15 -9.97
C ARG A 19 -5.54 -6.88 -10.44
N ARG A 20 -6.21 -6.03 -11.23
CA ARG A 20 -5.68 -4.73 -11.63
C ARG A 20 -5.35 -3.85 -10.43
N ILE A 21 -6.20 -3.82 -9.40
CA ILE A 21 -5.94 -3.05 -8.18
C ILE A 21 -4.74 -3.65 -7.42
N MET A 22 -4.65 -4.97 -7.32
CA MET A 22 -3.54 -5.66 -6.66
C MET A 22 -2.19 -5.45 -7.39
N ASP A 23 -2.22 -5.54 -8.72
CA ASP A 23 -1.04 -5.40 -9.59
C ASP A 23 -0.52 -3.96 -9.69
N THR A 24 -1.32 -2.97 -9.27
CA THR A 24 -0.84 -1.59 -9.22
C THR A 24 0.18 -1.41 -8.11
N THR A 25 1.40 -1.88 -8.34
CA THR A 25 2.57 -1.64 -7.49
C THR A 25 2.81 -0.15 -7.26
N ASN A 26 2.35 0.71 -8.17
CA ASN A 26 2.34 2.17 -8.06
C ASN A 26 1.83 2.72 -6.72
N ILE A 27 0.86 2.07 -6.07
CA ILE A 27 0.31 2.55 -4.78
C ILE A 27 1.35 2.36 -3.68
N ILE A 28 1.88 1.14 -3.54
CA ILE A 28 2.87 0.79 -2.51
C ILE A 28 4.20 1.50 -2.80
N GLU A 29 4.64 1.53 -4.06
CA GLU A 29 5.83 2.24 -4.49
C GLU A 29 5.74 3.75 -4.25
N GLY A 30 4.56 4.33 -4.51
CA GLY A 30 4.26 5.73 -4.23
C GLY A 30 4.34 6.06 -2.74
N PHE A 31 3.77 5.23 -1.88
CA PHE A 31 3.88 5.37 -0.43
C PHE A 31 5.33 5.24 0.05
N HIS A 32 6.06 4.21 -0.40
CA HIS A 32 7.48 4.06 -0.06
C HIS A 32 8.32 5.25 -0.51
N ARG A 33 8.02 5.85 -1.68
CA ARG A 33 8.69 7.07 -2.15
C ARG A 33 8.46 8.24 -1.19
N GLN A 34 7.25 8.41 -0.65
CA GLN A 34 6.94 9.46 0.32
C GLN A 34 7.71 9.25 1.62
N LEU A 35 7.75 8.02 2.15
CA LEU A 35 8.55 7.69 3.34
C LEU A 35 10.04 7.97 3.12
N ARG A 36 10.60 7.57 1.98
CA ARG A 36 12.00 7.87 1.63
C ARG A 36 12.25 9.38 1.53
N SER A 37 11.29 10.15 1.03
CA SER A 37 11.45 11.60 0.90
C SER A 37 11.58 12.30 2.26
N VAL A 38 10.81 11.86 3.27
CA VAL A 38 10.84 12.48 4.61
C VAL A 38 12.03 12.02 5.44
N THR A 39 12.59 10.84 5.16
CA THR A 39 13.78 10.34 5.86
C THR A 39 15.09 10.77 5.20
N LYS A 40 15.12 11.01 3.87
CA LYS A 40 16.34 11.35 3.12
C LYS A 40 17.05 12.62 3.61
N SER A 41 16.30 13.62 4.10
CA SER A 41 16.86 14.90 4.57
C SER A 41 17.22 14.89 6.06
N LYS A 42 16.86 13.84 6.80
CA LYS A 42 17.23 13.65 8.20
C LYS A 42 18.56 12.89 8.25
N GLY A 43 19.51 13.40 9.05
CA GLY A 43 20.73 12.66 9.39
C GLY A 43 20.43 11.46 10.29
N ALA A 44 21.38 11.08 11.15
CA ALA A 44 21.12 10.03 12.13
C ALA A 44 19.96 10.39 13.06
N PHE A 45 19.06 9.45 13.29
CA PHE A 45 17.99 9.61 14.27
C PHE A 45 18.53 9.37 15.68
N PRO A 46 18.08 10.14 16.69
CA PRO A 46 18.55 10.01 18.07
C PRO A 46 18.05 8.73 18.76
N SER A 47 16.99 8.11 18.24
CA SER A 47 16.45 6.81 18.68
C SER A 47 15.50 6.24 17.63
N ASP A 48 15.20 4.94 17.74
CA ASP A 48 14.18 4.29 16.90
C ASP A 48 12.80 4.90 17.11
N GLU A 49 12.49 5.34 18.33
CA GLU A 49 11.22 6.00 18.64
C GLU A 49 11.07 7.33 17.86
N ALA A 50 12.14 8.09 17.72
CA ALA A 50 12.14 9.34 16.95
C ALA A 50 11.88 9.07 15.45
N LEU A 51 12.45 7.99 14.91
CA LEU A 51 12.15 7.54 13.55
C LEU A 51 10.68 7.13 13.42
N MET A 52 10.17 6.32 14.35
CA MET A 52 8.78 5.85 14.33
C MET A 52 7.77 6.99 14.41
N LYS A 53 8.02 8.01 15.24
CA LYS A 53 7.17 9.22 15.29
C LYS A 53 7.16 9.97 13.96
N LEU A 54 8.30 10.09 13.29
CA LEU A 54 8.36 10.73 11.98
C LEU A 54 7.57 9.94 10.93
N LEU A 55 7.74 8.61 10.89
CA LEU A 55 7.00 7.75 9.97
C LEU A 55 5.50 7.79 10.23
N PHE A 56 5.07 7.84 11.50
CA PHE A 56 3.67 8.00 11.89
C PHE A 56 3.09 9.32 11.33
N LEU A 57 3.77 10.44 11.53
CA LEU A 57 3.32 11.74 11.03
C LEU A 57 3.29 11.78 9.49
N ALA A 58 4.27 11.15 8.83
CA ALA A 58 4.29 11.04 7.38
C ALA A 58 3.12 10.19 6.85
N GLN A 59 2.79 9.09 7.55
CA GLN A 59 1.63 8.27 7.25
C GLN A 59 0.34 9.06 7.41
N GLU A 60 0.14 9.74 8.54
CA GLU A 60 -1.04 10.57 8.81
C GLU A 60 -1.23 11.65 7.74
N HIS A 61 -0.15 12.33 7.36
CA HIS A 61 -0.18 13.31 6.28
C HIS A 61 -0.57 12.68 4.92
N SER A 62 -0.09 11.46 4.65
CA SER A 62 -0.38 10.74 3.40
C SER A 62 -1.82 10.28 3.35
N THR A 63 -2.31 9.63 4.42
CA THR A 63 -3.66 9.08 4.52
C THR A 63 -4.72 10.19 4.55
N SER A 64 -4.42 11.37 5.10
CA SER A 64 -5.33 12.52 5.05
C SER A 64 -5.75 12.93 3.62
N LYS A 65 -4.92 12.59 2.62
CA LYS A 65 -5.17 12.87 1.20
C LYS A 65 -5.85 11.71 0.46
N TRP A 66 -6.00 10.55 1.08
CA TRP A 66 -6.61 9.35 0.48
C TRP A 66 -8.14 9.39 0.58
N ASN A 67 -8.73 10.50 0.15
CA ASN A 67 -10.19 10.71 0.15
C ASN A 67 -10.83 10.44 -1.21
N ARG A 68 -10.03 10.11 -2.23
CA ARG A 68 -10.53 9.85 -3.58
C ARG A 68 -11.06 8.42 -3.68
N PRO A 69 -12.29 8.23 -4.19
CA PRO A 69 -12.83 6.89 -4.41
C PRO A 69 -12.00 6.17 -5.47
N VAL A 70 -11.72 4.89 -5.23
CA VAL A 70 -11.10 4.03 -6.24
C VAL A 70 -12.14 3.76 -7.34
N HIS A 71 -11.72 3.97 -8.59
CA HIS A 71 -12.61 3.82 -9.74
C HIS A 71 -13.18 2.40 -9.80
N ASN A 72 -14.50 2.29 -9.95
CA ASN A 72 -15.27 1.03 -10.01
C ASN A 72 -15.23 0.13 -8.77
N LEU A 73 -14.68 0.58 -7.63
CA LEU A 73 -14.54 -0.24 -6.43
C LEU A 73 -15.88 -0.83 -5.94
N ASN A 74 -16.96 -0.04 -5.93
CA ASN A 74 -18.28 -0.51 -5.49
C ASN A 74 -18.80 -1.70 -6.33
N ARG A 75 -18.53 -1.69 -7.64
CA ARG A 75 -18.89 -2.80 -8.53
C ARG A 75 -18.03 -4.02 -8.23
N THR A 76 -16.74 -3.80 -8.04
CA THR A 76 -15.77 -4.86 -7.78
C THR A 76 -16.01 -5.57 -6.45
N VAL A 77 -16.32 -4.83 -5.38
CA VAL A 77 -16.61 -5.39 -4.05
C VAL A 77 -17.89 -6.22 -4.04
N ALA A 78 -18.90 -5.84 -4.83
CA ALA A 78 -20.14 -6.61 -4.98
C ALA A 78 -19.95 -7.98 -5.66
N LEU A 79 -18.81 -8.20 -6.33
CA LEU A 79 -18.46 -9.46 -7.00
C LEU A 79 -17.65 -10.40 -6.10
N ILE A 80 -17.23 -9.96 -4.91
CA ILE A 80 -16.49 -10.80 -3.97
C ILE A 80 -17.51 -11.66 -3.21
N PRO A 81 -17.45 -13.01 -3.32
CA PRO A 81 -18.32 -13.88 -2.54
C PRO A 81 -18.02 -13.72 -1.04
N ALA A 82 -19.08 -13.69 -0.23
CA ALA A 82 -19.02 -13.55 1.22
C ALA A 82 -18.46 -14.80 1.92
#